data_AF-A0A7V8BMX3-F1
#
_entry.id   AF-A0A7V8BMX3-F1
#
_cell.length_a   1.000
_cell.length_b   1.000
_cell.length_c   1.000
_cell.angle_alpha   90.00
_cell.angle_beta   90.00
_cell.angle_gamma   90.00
#
_symmetry.space_group_name_H-M   'P 1'
#
loop_
_entity.id
_entity.type
_entity.pdbx_description
1 polymer ?
#
loop_
_entity_poly.entity_id
_entity_poly.type
_entity_poly.pdbx_seq_one_letter_code
_entity_poly.pdbx_strand_id
1 'polypeptide(L)'
;MPLYKFKVYFEDNDEVYRIIEVKHNQTFQHLHDAILTSVGFDNKHEASFYMSDDTWRKGQQITTKKGTDNPLLKDSKLNAFINDPHQKILYVYDLEAQWWFNCELTGIIINEDAGKEYPFVAKTVGKAPKQYNTEKKIGEDLEEDEFEYITRNLLAGDVAPEELGEGFGSEGEEEESEDGEDSGLFADDEEAPTTGLDDDM
;
A
#
# COMPACT_ATOMS: atom_id res chain seq x y z
N MET A 1 5.55 4.25 -32.79
CA MET A 1 5.72 5.51 -32.03
C MET A 1 6.42 5.18 -30.72
N PRO A 2 7.38 6.00 -30.24
CA PRO A 2 8.07 5.70 -29.00
C PRO A 2 7.16 5.71 -27.77
N LEU A 3 7.41 4.77 -26.87
CA LEU A 3 6.72 4.59 -25.60
C LEU A 3 7.71 4.77 -24.45
N TYR A 4 7.28 5.47 -23.40
CA TYR A 4 7.96 5.50 -22.12
C TYR A 4 7.46 4.37 -21.24
N LYS A 5 8.40 3.65 -20.63
CA LYS A 5 8.13 2.58 -19.67
C LYS A 5 8.45 3.08 -18.27
N PHE A 6 7.42 3.35 -17.49
CA PHE A 6 7.54 3.76 -16.10
C PHE A 6 7.39 2.57 -15.16
N LYS A 7 8.31 2.45 -14.20
CA LYS A 7 8.05 1.69 -12.98
C LYS A 7 7.43 2.66 -11.97
N VAL A 8 6.22 2.36 -11.52
CA VAL A 8 5.47 3.15 -10.55
C VAL A 8 5.28 2.32 -9.30
N TYR A 9 5.66 2.84 -8.15
CA TYR A 9 5.55 2.16 -6.86
C TYR A 9 5.22 3.15 -5.75
N PHE A 10 4.67 2.67 -4.64
CA PHE A 10 4.37 3.51 -3.49
C PHE A 10 5.68 3.90 -2.79
N GLU A 11 5.76 5.14 -2.29
CA GLU A 11 6.99 5.64 -1.67
C GLU A 11 7.37 4.89 -0.38
N ASP A 12 6.37 4.44 0.37
CA ASP A 12 6.50 3.68 1.60
C ASP A 12 6.63 2.16 1.38
N ASN A 13 6.36 1.68 0.16
CA ASN A 13 6.41 0.25 -0.17
C ASN A 13 6.73 0.02 -1.66
N ASP A 14 8.00 -0.26 -1.94
CA ASP A 14 8.50 -0.50 -3.30
C ASP A 14 8.27 -1.93 -3.82
N GLU A 15 7.80 -2.85 -2.98
CA GLU A 15 7.40 -4.21 -3.37
C GLU A 15 6.08 -4.22 -4.17
N VAL A 16 5.22 -3.23 -3.93
CA VAL A 16 3.97 -3.03 -4.67
C VAL A 16 4.20 -2.06 -5.82
N TYR A 17 4.28 -2.58 -7.04
CA TYR A 17 4.59 -1.75 -8.21
C TYR A 17 3.80 -2.12 -9.47
N ARG A 18 3.81 -1.18 -10.42
CA ARG A 18 3.22 -1.28 -11.75
C ARG A 18 4.27 -0.93 -12.78
N ILE A 19 4.26 -1.62 -13.91
CA ILE A 19 5.02 -1.20 -15.09
C ILE A 19 4.02 -0.66 -16.09
N ILE A 20 4.08 0.64 -16.37
CA ILE A 20 3.12 1.33 -17.23
C ILE A 20 3.85 1.84 -18.48
N GLU A 21 3.35 1.45 -19.64
CA GLU A 21 3.81 1.91 -20.94
C GLU A 21 2.89 3.03 -21.42
N VAL A 22 3.45 4.20 -21.77
CA VAL A 22 2.70 5.39 -22.19
C VAL A 22 3.34 5.98 -23.44
N LYS A 23 2.55 6.47 -24.40
CA LYS A 23 3.12 7.11 -25.60
C LYS A 23 3.83 8.40 -25.20
N HIS A 24 4.99 8.68 -25.79
CA HIS A 24 5.77 9.87 -25.45
C HIS A 24 4.99 11.20 -25.67
N ASN A 25 4.03 11.21 -26.59
CA ASN A 25 3.21 12.39 -26.92
C ASN A 25 1.92 12.49 -26.10
N GLN A 26 1.61 11.49 -25.27
CA GLN A 26 0.51 11.56 -24.30
C GLN A 26 0.89 12.49 -23.15
N THR A 27 -0.14 12.92 -22.42
CA THR A 27 -0.01 13.90 -21.36
C THR A 27 0.11 13.25 -19.99
N PHE A 28 0.56 14.01 -19.00
CA PHE A 28 0.57 13.56 -17.60
C PHE A 28 -0.81 13.15 -17.10
N GLN A 29 -1.90 13.67 -17.68
CA GLN A 29 -3.26 13.20 -17.38
C GLN A 29 -3.44 11.71 -17.72
N HIS A 30 -2.92 11.25 -18.85
CA HIS A 30 -3.03 9.84 -19.24
C HIS A 30 -2.24 8.95 -18.27
N LEU A 31 -1.06 9.40 -17.83
CA LEU A 31 -0.27 8.68 -16.83
C LEU A 31 -0.99 8.64 -15.47
N HIS A 32 -1.56 9.76 -15.02
CA HIS A 32 -2.38 9.86 -13.81
C HIS A 32 -3.55 8.87 -13.84
N ASP A 33 -4.35 8.88 -14.91
CA ASP A 33 -5.50 7.99 -15.04
C ASP A 33 -5.07 6.51 -15.04
N ALA A 34 -3.94 6.19 -15.69
CA ALA A 34 -3.39 4.84 -15.73
C ALA A 34 -2.90 4.36 -14.35
N ILE A 35 -2.22 5.23 -13.59
CA ILE A 35 -1.77 4.91 -12.23
C ILE A 35 -2.98 4.60 -11.36
N LEU A 36 -3.94 5.51 -11.26
CA LEU A 36 -5.12 5.35 -10.40
C LEU A 36 -5.92 4.09 -10.75
N THR A 37 -6.18 3.88 -12.04
CA THR A 37 -6.89 2.68 -12.52
C THR A 37 -6.14 1.40 -12.15
N SER A 38 -4.81 1.40 -12.23
CA SER A 38 -3.98 0.23 -11.94
C SER A 38 -3.88 -0.13 -10.45
N VAL A 39 -4.15 0.82 -9.56
CA VAL A 39 -4.17 0.62 -8.10
C VAL A 39 -5.59 0.58 -7.52
N GLY A 40 -6.62 0.80 -8.36
CA GLY A 40 -8.02 0.75 -7.95
C GLY A 40 -8.48 1.98 -7.17
N PHE A 41 -7.84 3.13 -7.38
CA PHE A 41 -8.23 4.40 -6.75
C PHE A 41 -9.25 5.13 -7.63
N ASP A 42 -10.13 5.90 -7.00
CA ASP A 42 -10.99 6.85 -7.71
C ASP A 42 -10.18 8.05 -8.23
N ASN A 43 -10.80 8.85 -9.08
CA ASN A 43 -10.19 10.04 -9.71
C ASN A 43 -11.00 11.29 -9.35
N LYS A 44 -11.06 11.60 -8.05
CA LYS A 44 -11.83 12.73 -7.51
C LYS A 44 -10.96 13.82 -6.91
N HIS A 45 -9.72 13.49 -6.54
CA HIS A 45 -8.86 14.39 -5.80
C HIS A 45 -7.85 15.11 -6.66
N GLU A 46 -7.27 16.17 -6.11
CA GLU A 46 -6.17 16.88 -6.76
C GLU A 46 -4.91 16.01 -6.77
N ALA A 47 -4.09 16.20 -7.81
CA ALA A 47 -2.87 15.45 -8.01
C ALA A 47 -1.76 16.35 -8.55
N SER A 48 -0.52 15.99 -8.24
CA SER A 48 0.65 16.69 -8.75
C SER A 48 1.79 15.73 -9.07
N PHE A 49 2.41 15.92 -10.23
CA PHE A 49 3.71 15.36 -10.54
C PHE A 49 4.80 16.39 -10.26
N TYR A 50 5.90 15.96 -9.68
CA TYR A 50 7.11 16.75 -9.50
C TYR A 50 8.22 16.08 -10.28
N MET A 51 8.76 16.80 -11.27
CA MET A 51 9.95 16.36 -11.99
C MET A 51 11.13 16.39 -11.00
N SER A 52 11.71 15.23 -10.72
CA SER A 52 12.66 15.05 -9.63
C SER A 52 14.07 14.73 -10.13
N ASP A 53 15.04 14.90 -9.24
CA ASP A 53 16.42 14.48 -9.45
C ASP A 53 16.69 13.08 -8.85
N ASP A 54 17.95 12.63 -8.90
CA ASP A 54 18.37 11.34 -8.37
C ASP A 54 18.11 11.17 -6.87
N THR A 55 17.95 12.27 -6.13
CA THR A 55 17.67 12.32 -4.70
C THR A 55 16.20 12.50 -4.38
N TRP A 56 15.31 12.34 -5.36
CA TRP A 56 13.85 12.50 -5.22
C TRP A 56 13.43 13.88 -4.71
N ARG A 57 14.22 14.93 -4.99
CA ARG A 57 13.80 16.29 -4.62
C ARG A 57 12.66 16.76 -5.52
N LYS A 58 11.72 17.50 -4.94
CA LYS A 58 10.60 18.10 -5.68
C LYS A 58 11.13 19.24 -6.55
N GLY A 59 11.17 19.05 -7.86
CA GLY A 59 11.48 20.07 -8.84
C GLY A 59 10.22 20.71 -9.41
N GLN A 60 10.17 20.86 -10.74
CA GLN A 60 9.04 21.47 -11.43
C GLN A 60 7.75 20.69 -11.18
N GLN A 61 6.71 21.40 -10.71
CA GLN A 61 5.40 20.83 -10.45
C GLN A 61 4.50 20.88 -11.69
N ILE A 62 3.69 19.84 -11.91
CA ILE A 62 2.65 19.73 -12.92
C ILE A 62 1.39 19.26 -12.19
N THR A 63 0.30 20.02 -12.18
CA THR A 63 -0.82 19.81 -11.24
C THR A 63 -2.20 19.79 -11.91
N THR A 64 -3.19 19.16 -11.27
CA THR A 64 -4.60 19.23 -11.73
C THR A 64 -5.26 20.53 -11.29
N LYS A 65 -4.70 21.19 -10.27
CA LYS A 65 -5.22 22.41 -9.68
C LYS A 65 -5.15 23.59 -10.66
N LYS A 66 -6.31 24.19 -10.94
CA LYS A 66 -6.41 25.39 -11.79
C LYS A 66 -6.06 26.65 -11.00
N GLY A 67 -5.60 27.68 -11.72
CA GLY A 67 -5.31 29.00 -11.14
C GLY A 67 -3.96 29.11 -10.43
N THR A 68 -3.08 28.11 -10.60
CA THR A 68 -1.66 28.19 -10.21
C THR A 68 -0.82 28.56 -11.42
N ASP A 69 0.39 29.08 -11.22
CA ASP A 69 1.39 29.31 -12.28
C ASP A 69 2.00 28.01 -12.84
N ASN A 70 1.65 26.85 -12.26
CA ASN A 70 2.15 25.54 -12.67
C ASN A 70 1.41 25.00 -13.92
N PRO A 71 2.10 24.25 -14.79
CA PRO A 71 1.48 23.53 -15.90
C PRO A 71 0.40 22.55 -15.44
N LEU A 72 -0.64 22.38 -16.27
CA LEU A 72 -1.73 21.44 -16.02
C LEU A 72 -1.43 20.05 -16.58
N LEU A 73 -1.84 18.98 -15.88
CA LEU A 73 -1.66 17.58 -16.34
C LEU A 73 -2.18 17.35 -17.75
N LYS A 74 -3.38 17.88 -18.04
CA LYS A 74 -4.09 17.71 -19.32
C LYS A 74 -3.37 18.35 -20.52
N ASP A 75 -2.57 19.39 -20.28
CA ASP A 75 -1.91 20.18 -21.34
C ASP A 75 -0.42 19.83 -21.45
N SER A 76 0.13 19.14 -20.44
CA SER A 76 1.55 18.81 -20.33
C SER A 76 1.84 17.45 -20.96
N LYS A 77 2.49 17.44 -22.14
CA LYS A 77 2.94 16.20 -22.80
C LYS A 77 4.21 15.66 -22.14
N LEU A 78 4.30 14.34 -21.97
CA LEU A 78 5.44 13.68 -21.31
C LEU A 78 6.79 14.03 -21.97
N ASN A 79 6.86 14.02 -23.29
CA ASN A 79 8.07 14.36 -24.04
C ASN A 79 8.57 15.80 -23.88
N ALA A 80 7.77 16.72 -23.34
CA ALA A 80 8.22 18.07 -23.06
C ALA A 80 8.99 18.20 -21.74
N PHE A 81 8.86 17.20 -20.84
CA PHE A 81 9.43 17.24 -19.49
C PHE A 81 10.51 16.18 -19.27
N ILE A 82 10.47 15.08 -20.02
CA ILE A 82 11.45 13.98 -19.89
C ILE A 82 12.68 14.31 -20.71
N ASN A 83 13.78 14.61 -20.02
CA ASN A 83 15.06 14.95 -20.63
C ASN A 83 16.18 13.95 -20.29
N ASP A 84 15.91 13.02 -19.37
CA ASP A 84 16.85 12.01 -18.88
C ASP A 84 16.31 10.59 -19.10
N PRO A 85 17.13 9.63 -19.56
CA PRO A 85 16.70 8.23 -19.76
C PRO A 85 16.30 7.51 -18.46
N HIS A 86 16.75 7.99 -17.30
CA HIS A 86 16.42 7.52 -15.95
C HIS A 86 15.59 8.56 -15.17
N GLN A 87 14.83 9.41 -15.86
CA GLN A 87 14.02 10.45 -15.25
C GLN A 87 13.20 9.92 -14.05
N LYS A 88 13.39 10.55 -12.90
CA LYS A 88 12.61 10.31 -11.67
C LYS A 88 11.51 11.36 -11.53
N ILE A 89 10.33 10.94 -11.09
CA ILE A 89 9.17 11.81 -10.93
C ILE A 89 8.44 11.38 -9.64
N LEU A 90 8.21 12.33 -8.73
CA LEU A 90 7.31 12.09 -7.60
C LEU A 90 5.89 12.40 -8.02
N TYR A 91 4.98 11.45 -7.84
CA TYR A 91 3.56 11.64 -8.07
C TYR A 91 2.83 11.62 -6.73
N VAL A 92 2.00 12.65 -6.52
CA VAL A 92 1.19 12.81 -5.31
C VAL A 92 -0.26 12.85 -5.72
N TYR A 93 -1.06 12.00 -5.11
CA TYR A 93 -2.50 11.99 -5.27
C TYR A 93 -3.18 12.20 -3.93
N ASP A 94 -4.26 12.98 -3.93
CA ASP A 94 -5.01 13.35 -2.74
C ASP A 94 -4.16 14.17 -1.76
N LEU A 95 -4.35 15.50 -1.74
CA LEU A 95 -3.55 16.39 -0.90
C LEU A 95 -3.82 16.22 0.60
N GLU A 96 -4.95 15.59 0.98
CA GLU A 96 -5.30 15.31 2.36
C GLU A 96 -4.69 13.97 2.81
N ALA A 97 -4.90 12.90 2.04
CA ALA A 97 -4.36 11.58 2.34
C ALA A 97 -2.87 11.42 1.99
N GLN A 98 -2.36 12.26 1.09
CA GLN A 98 -0.97 12.29 0.61
C GLN A 98 -0.45 10.94 0.11
N TRP A 99 -1.10 10.36 -0.89
CA TRP A 99 -0.59 9.14 -1.53
C TRP A 99 0.63 9.48 -2.40
N TRP A 100 1.81 9.07 -1.95
CA TRP A 100 3.07 9.27 -2.64
C TRP A 100 3.44 8.05 -3.48
N PHE A 101 3.78 8.32 -4.74
CA PHE A 101 4.31 7.33 -5.67
C PHE A 101 5.62 7.82 -6.27
N ASN A 102 6.55 6.89 -6.42
CA ASN A 102 7.76 7.08 -7.18
C ASN A 102 7.54 6.53 -8.58
N CYS A 103 7.75 7.38 -9.58
CA CYS A 103 7.69 7.03 -10.99
C CYS A 103 9.10 7.15 -11.59
N GLU A 104 9.66 6.02 -12.00
CA GLU A 104 10.98 5.95 -12.62
C GLU A 104 10.86 5.55 -14.09
N LEU A 105 11.47 6.33 -15.00
CA LEU A 105 11.62 5.91 -16.39
C LEU A 105 12.67 4.79 -16.47
N THR A 106 12.21 3.58 -16.77
CA THR A 106 13.07 2.38 -16.83
C THR A 106 13.40 1.95 -18.25
N GLY A 107 12.77 2.57 -19.26
CA GLY A 107 13.12 2.31 -20.65
C GLY A 107 12.27 3.08 -21.65
N ILE A 108 12.76 3.11 -22.89
CA ILE A 108 12.08 3.68 -24.05
C ILE A 108 11.92 2.58 -25.10
N ILE A 109 10.68 2.25 -25.46
CA ILE A 109 10.38 1.28 -26.52
C ILE A 109 10.17 2.06 -27.81
N ILE A 110 10.90 1.71 -28.88
CA ILE A 110 10.88 2.47 -30.14
C ILE A 110 9.54 2.33 -30.88
N ASN A 111 8.97 1.13 -30.85
CA ASN A 111 7.77 0.77 -31.59
C ASN A 111 6.67 0.28 -30.65
N GLU A 112 5.48 0.81 -30.83
CA GLU A 112 4.28 0.35 -30.15
C GLU A 112 3.84 -1.00 -30.73
N ASP A 113 3.18 -1.80 -29.89
CA ASP A 113 2.53 -3.02 -30.33
C ASP A 113 1.16 -2.67 -30.91
N ALA A 114 0.92 -3.04 -32.18
CA ALA A 114 -0.33 -2.74 -32.87
C ALA A 114 -1.56 -3.41 -32.21
N GLY A 115 -1.37 -4.44 -31.39
CA GLY A 115 -2.43 -5.10 -30.64
C GLY A 115 -2.79 -4.46 -29.31
N LYS A 116 -2.12 -3.37 -28.89
CA LYS A 116 -2.30 -2.75 -27.58
C LYS A 116 -2.78 -1.31 -27.67
N GLU A 117 -3.67 -0.95 -26.74
CA GLU A 117 -4.02 0.43 -26.47
C GLU A 117 -3.16 0.98 -25.34
N TYR A 118 -2.78 2.26 -25.44
CA TYR A 118 -1.89 2.92 -24.49
C TYR A 118 -2.60 4.12 -23.84
N PRO A 119 -2.45 4.35 -22.52
CA PRO A 119 -1.54 3.68 -21.58
C PRO A 119 -1.83 2.19 -21.35
N PHE A 120 -0.78 1.39 -21.23
CA PHE A 120 -0.88 -0.05 -21.01
C PHE A 120 -0.15 -0.46 -19.74
N VAL A 121 -0.82 -1.17 -18.83
CA VAL A 121 -0.19 -1.73 -17.63
C VAL A 121 0.44 -3.07 -18.01
N ALA A 122 1.74 -3.05 -18.30
CA ALA A 122 2.50 -4.21 -18.74
C ALA A 122 2.79 -5.22 -17.62
N LYS A 123 2.82 -4.77 -16.36
CA LYS A 123 3.03 -5.64 -15.20
C LYS A 123 2.37 -5.06 -13.96
N THR A 124 1.80 -5.95 -13.14
CA THR A 124 1.24 -5.65 -11.81
C THR A 124 1.87 -6.58 -10.79
N VAL A 125 2.45 -6.02 -9.73
CA VAL A 125 3.05 -6.77 -8.62
C VAL A 125 2.56 -6.23 -7.29
N GLY A 126 2.24 -7.13 -6.37
CA GLY A 126 1.70 -6.78 -5.06
C GLY A 126 0.25 -6.26 -5.12
N LYS A 127 -0.42 -6.34 -3.97
CA LYS A 127 -1.77 -5.79 -3.79
C LYS A 127 -1.65 -4.33 -3.37
N ALA A 128 -2.33 -3.43 -4.08
CA ALA A 128 -2.39 -2.03 -3.67
C ALA A 128 -3.18 -1.87 -2.35
N PRO A 129 -2.82 -0.92 -1.49
CA PRO A 129 -3.61 -0.57 -0.31
C PRO A 129 -5.00 -0.09 -0.72
N LYS A 130 -5.96 -0.11 0.22
CA LYS A 130 -7.27 0.52 -0.01
C LYS A 130 -7.10 2.04 0.07
N GLN A 131 -7.67 2.77 -0.89
CA GLN A 131 -7.59 4.23 -0.95
C GLN A 131 -8.17 4.91 0.29
N TYR A 132 -9.35 4.45 0.72
CA TYR A 132 -10.02 4.95 1.91
C TYR A 132 -9.94 3.91 3.00
N ASN A 133 -9.54 4.32 4.20
CA ASN A 133 -9.66 3.45 5.35
C ASN A 133 -11.15 3.27 5.64
N THR A 134 -11.70 2.12 5.24
CA THR A 134 -13.08 1.73 5.58
C THR A 134 -13.22 1.34 7.05
N GLU A 135 -12.12 1.25 7.79
CA GLU A 135 -12.17 1.13 9.23
C GLU A 135 -12.56 2.50 9.79
N LYS A 136 -13.87 2.72 9.94
CA LYS A 136 -14.34 3.61 11.01
C LYS A 136 -13.63 3.10 12.27
N LYS A 137 -12.78 3.91 12.87
CA LYS A 137 -12.31 3.59 14.22
C LYS A 137 -13.56 3.52 15.08
N ILE A 138 -13.88 2.33 15.55
CA ILE A 138 -14.93 2.14 16.55
C ILE A 138 -14.50 3.01 17.74
N GLY A 139 -15.27 4.07 18.03
CA GLY A 139 -14.99 4.99 19.13
C GLY A 139 -14.59 6.43 18.76
N GLU A 140 -14.38 6.80 17.49
CA GLU A 140 -14.05 8.21 17.16
C GLU A 140 -15.23 9.19 17.36
N ASP A 141 -16.47 8.68 17.35
CA ASP A 141 -17.71 9.44 17.64
C ASP A 141 -18.32 9.09 19.01
N LEU A 142 -17.68 8.22 19.80
CA LEU A 142 -18.16 7.88 21.15
C LEU A 142 -17.41 8.74 22.16
N GLU A 143 -18.13 9.33 23.09
CA GLU A 143 -17.50 9.98 24.25
C GLU A 143 -16.73 8.89 25.05
N GLU A 144 -15.57 9.25 25.63
CA GLU A 144 -14.70 8.29 26.36
C GLU A 144 -15.48 7.47 27.40
N ASP A 145 -16.48 8.10 28.03
CA ASP A 145 -17.37 7.48 29.02
C ASP A 145 -18.30 6.40 28.41
N GLU A 146 -18.77 6.60 27.17
CA GLU A 146 -19.61 5.62 26.47
C GLU A 146 -18.78 4.41 26.01
N PHE A 147 -17.54 4.65 25.59
CA PHE A 147 -16.62 3.58 25.20
C PHE A 147 -16.22 2.70 26.40
N GLU A 148 -15.89 3.30 27.55
CA GLU A 148 -15.58 2.55 28.77
C GLU A 148 -16.80 1.77 29.28
N TYR A 149 -18.00 2.36 29.24
CA TYR A 149 -19.23 1.69 29.68
C TYR A 149 -19.55 0.45 28.82
N ILE A 150 -19.50 0.58 27.49
CA ILE A 150 -19.76 -0.55 26.58
C ILE A 150 -18.69 -1.62 26.76
N THR A 151 -17.41 -1.23 26.83
CA THR A 151 -16.30 -2.18 26.99
C THR A 151 -16.39 -2.93 28.31
N ARG A 152 -16.70 -2.23 29.41
CA ARG A 152 -16.86 -2.83 30.74
C ARG A 152 -18.01 -3.82 30.78
N ASN A 153 -19.15 -3.47 30.18
CA ASN A 153 -20.33 -4.33 30.20
C ASN A 153 -20.16 -5.55 29.28
N LEU A 154 -19.42 -5.41 28.17
CA LEU A 154 -19.06 -6.53 27.30
C LEU A 154 -18.10 -7.50 27.99
N LEU A 155 -17.07 -6.99 28.67
CA LEU A 155 -16.11 -7.81 29.43
C LEU A 155 -16.74 -8.45 30.67
N ALA A 156 -17.75 -7.80 31.27
CA ALA A 156 -18.52 -8.34 32.38
C ALA A 156 -19.56 -9.39 31.94
N GLY A 157 -19.80 -9.54 30.62
CA GLY A 157 -20.80 -10.47 30.08
C GLY A 157 -22.25 -10.02 30.30
N ASP A 158 -22.47 -8.76 30.70
CA ASP A 158 -23.79 -8.20 30.99
C ASP A 158 -24.57 -7.82 29.72
N VAL A 159 -23.91 -7.78 28.57
CA VAL A 159 -24.49 -7.47 27.26
C VAL A 159 -24.10 -8.57 26.27
N ALA A 160 -25.09 -9.25 25.69
CA ALA A 160 -24.84 -10.24 24.65
C ALA A 160 -24.32 -9.52 23.38
N PRO A 161 -23.30 -10.07 22.69
CA PRO A 161 -22.77 -9.50 21.44
C PRO A 161 -23.85 -9.26 20.36
N GLU A 162 -24.96 -9.99 20.43
CA GLU A 162 -26.13 -9.92 19.55
C GLU A 162 -27.01 -8.68 19.79
N GLU A 163 -26.96 -8.06 20.98
CA GLU A 163 -27.65 -6.80 21.28
C GLU A 163 -26.85 -5.56 20.85
N LEU A 164 -25.58 -5.75 20.48
CA LEU A 164 -24.76 -4.73 19.83
C LEU A 164 -25.09 -4.78 18.33
N GLY A 165 -25.61 -3.68 17.79
CA GLY A 165 -26.12 -3.61 16.41
C GLY A 165 -25.16 -4.16 15.35
N GLU A 166 -25.72 -4.57 14.21
CA GLU A 166 -25.06 -5.24 13.08
C GLU A 166 -23.67 -4.64 12.76
N GLY A 167 -22.62 -5.25 13.31
CA GLY A 167 -21.25 -4.73 13.27
C GLY A 167 -20.25 -5.53 14.10
N PHE A 168 -20.72 -6.25 15.12
CA PHE A 168 -19.92 -7.26 15.82
C PHE A 168 -19.95 -8.59 15.05
N GLY A 169 -19.17 -8.64 13.96
CA GLY A 169 -18.95 -9.87 13.20
C GLY A 169 -17.97 -10.78 13.94
N SER A 170 -18.48 -11.95 14.35
CA SER A 170 -17.73 -13.07 14.90
C SER A 170 -16.67 -13.55 13.92
N GLU A 171 -15.39 -13.56 14.30
CA GLU A 171 -14.42 -14.58 13.88
C GLU A 171 -13.31 -14.65 14.94
N GLY A 172 -13.17 -15.81 15.60
CA GLY A 172 -12.03 -16.08 16.48
C GLY A 172 -12.20 -17.08 17.63
N GLU A 173 -13.13 -18.04 17.58
CA GLU A 173 -12.97 -19.28 18.36
C GLU A 173 -12.40 -20.36 17.44
N GLU A 174 -11.10 -20.64 17.59
CA GLU A 174 -10.55 -21.96 17.24
C GLU A 174 -10.10 -22.65 18.53
N GLU A 175 -10.55 -23.89 18.65
CA GLU A 175 -10.69 -24.72 19.83
C GLU A 175 -9.34 -25.22 20.39
N GLU A 176 -9.10 -25.06 21.70
CA GLU A 176 -8.25 -26.00 22.45
C GLU A 176 -9.13 -27.19 22.88
N SER A 177 -8.96 -28.33 22.22
CA SER A 177 -9.57 -29.59 22.63
C SER A 177 -8.79 -30.21 23.78
N GLU A 178 -9.39 -30.26 24.98
CA GLU A 178 -9.03 -31.19 26.06
C GLU A 178 -9.90 -32.44 26.01
N ASP A 179 -9.26 -33.60 25.96
CA ASP A 179 -9.71 -34.91 26.47
C ASP A 179 -8.40 -35.73 26.54
N GLY A 180 -7.97 -36.40 27.60
CA GLY A 180 -8.60 -36.84 28.84
C GLY A 180 -7.93 -38.16 29.22
N GLU A 181 -7.45 -38.25 30.47
CA GLU A 181 -7.23 -39.46 31.28
C GLU A 181 -5.88 -40.24 31.25
N ASP A 182 -5.24 -40.17 32.44
CA ASP A 182 -4.79 -41.28 33.31
C ASP A 182 -3.48 -42.03 33.01
N SER A 183 -2.49 -41.81 33.89
CA SER A 183 -1.96 -42.80 34.84
C SER A 183 -0.45 -42.64 35.07
N GLY A 184 0.00 -42.74 36.33
CA GLY A 184 1.36 -43.19 36.64
C GLY A 184 2.22 -42.28 37.52
N LEU A 185 1.97 -42.35 38.83
CA LEU A 185 2.95 -42.47 39.92
C LEU A 185 4.29 -41.71 39.88
N PHE A 186 4.44 -40.85 40.90
CA PHE A 186 5.61 -40.68 41.77
C PHE A 186 6.89 -41.49 41.45
N ALA A 187 8.00 -40.79 41.24
CA ALA A 187 9.15 -40.85 42.15
C ALA A 187 10.17 -39.74 41.81
N ASP A 188 10.41 -38.92 42.82
CA ASP A 188 11.57 -38.05 43.02
C ASP A 188 12.84 -38.91 43.18
N ASP A 189 13.95 -38.53 42.54
CA ASP A 189 15.26 -38.58 43.19
C ASP A 189 16.30 -37.76 42.41
N GLU A 190 16.98 -36.89 43.14
CA GLU A 190 18.23 -36.25 42.76
C GLU A 190 19.32 -37.28 42.48
N GLU A 191 20.26 -36.95 41.58
CA GLU A 191 21.71 -36.99 41.86
C GLU A 191 22.50 -36.72 40.56
N ALA A 192 23.27 -35.65 40.58
CA ALA A 192 24.56 -35.57 39.89
C ALA A 192 25.64 -35.77 40.97
N PRO A 193 26.96 -35.83 40.70
CA PRO A 193 27.72 -36.22 39.49
C PRO A 193 28.93 -37.14 39.83
N THR A 194 29.38 -38.09 38.99
CA THR A 194 30.79 -38.56 39.06
C THR A 194 31.34 -38.98 37.68
N THR A 195 32.40 -38.31 37.16
CA THR A 195 33.84 -38.69 37.11
C THR A 195 34.29 -39.66 36.00
N GLY A 196 35.37 -39.29 35.30
CA GLY A 196 36.30 -40.21 34.61
C GLY A 196 36.56 -39.84 33.14
N LEU A 197 37.57 -39.01 32.82
CA LEU A 197 38.99 -39.36 32.59
C LEU A 197 39.27 -39.83 31.14
N ASP A 198 40.04 -38.97 30.45
CA ASP A 198 41.24 -39.20 29.64
C ASP A 198 41.22 -39.98 28.30
N ASP A 199 41.96 -39.37 27.35
CA ASP A 199 42.81 -39.91 26.27
C ASP A 199 42.27 -40.98 25.30
N ASP A 200 42.21 -40.66 24.01
CA ASP A 200 43.17 -41.17 23.00
C ASP A 200 42.83 -40.74 21.55
N MET A 201 43.89 -40.34 20.83
CA MET A 201 44.08 -40.12 19.37
C MET A 201 43.45 -38.94 18.63
#